data_AF-A0A0K8MCF9-F1
#
_entry.id   AF-A0A0K8MCF9-F1
#
_cell.length_a   1.000
_cell.length_b   1.000
_cell.length_c   1.000
_cell.angle_alpha   90.00
_cell.angle_beta   90.00
_cell.angle_gamma   90.00
#
_symmetry.space_group_name_H-M   'P 1'
#
loop_
_entity.id
_entity.type
_entity.pdbx_description
1 polymer ?
#
loop_
_entity_poly.entity_id
_entity_poly.type
_entity_poly.pdbx_seq_one_letter_code
_entity_poly.pdbx_strand_id
1 'polypeptide(L)'
;MEGLKLEKSMTSYATNFGDTSVKNGKYARLTFHIDIKREGWRSYFNYFIGFFVAFFLCAMIFFVDPGNINARANLSLGSIFTAVGNKYVLDQKLPFTSLFTLYDAIQAATFCVIVLSILSFILIHDLLKDMGLKKARTINGLLAVIIVTLYLVYVGVWTFAAVVS
;
A
#
# COMPACT_ATOMS: atom_id res chain seq x y z
N MET A 1 19.54 27.53 -1.19
CA MET A 1 18.25 27.19 -1.82
C MET A 1 18.55 26.34 -3.04
N GLU A 2 18.89 25.07 -2.82
CA GLU A 2 19.09 24.09 -3.89
C GLU A 2 17.72 23.66 -4.39
N GLY A 3 17.39 23.94 -5.65
CA GLY A 3 16.12 23.51 -6.26
C GLY A 3 15.35 24.60 -7.02
N LEU A 4 15.83 25.85 -7.07
CA LEU A 4 15.23 26.88 -7.92
C LEU A 4 16.08 27.11 -9.17
N LYS A 5 15.59 26.70 -10.35
CA LYS A 5 16.24 26.96 -11.65
C LYS A 5 15.40 27.94 -12.46
N LEU A 6 16.10 28.86 -13.12
CA LEU A 6 15.52 29.92 -13.95
C LEU A 6 15.87 29.64 -15.41
N GLU A 7 14.84 29.47 -16.25
CA GLU A 7 15.03 29.25 -17.68
C GLU A 7 14.29 30.32 -18.47
N LYS A 8 15.01 31.01 -19.36
CA LYS A 8 14.44 31.96 -20.32
C LYS A 8 14.33 31.27 -21.67
N SER A 9 13.11 31.13 -22.18
CA SER A 9 12.85 30.50 -23.48
C SER A 9 11.96 31.38 -24.35
N MET A 10 12.01 31.16 -25.67
CA MET A 10 11.09 31.78 -26.63
C MET A 10 10.10 30.72 -27.08
N THR A 11 8.82 30.87 -26.72
CA THR A 11 7.77 29.93 -27.12
C THR A 11 7.04 30.49 -28.35
N SER A 12 6.94 29.68 -29.39
CA SER A 12 6.15 30.01 -30.58
C SER A 12 4.72 29.53 -30.37
N TYR A 13 3.75 30.41 -30.52
CA TYR A 13 2.34 30.05 -30.47
C TYR A 13 1.74 30.14 -31.87
N ALA A 14 0.79 29.24 -32.16
CA ALA A 14 0.01 29.26 -33.40
C ALA A 14 -1.03 30.40 -33.42
N THR A 15 -1.20 31.11 -32.30
CA THR A 15 -2.07 32.28 -32.18
C THR A 15 -1.20 33.52 -31.97
N ASN A 16 -1.71 34.65 -32.44
CA ASN A 16 -1.06 35.97 -32.34
C ASN A 16 -1.67 36.86 -31.26
N PHE A 17 -2.53 36.30 -30.40
CA PHE A 17 -3.22 37.00 -29.30
C PHE A 17 -3.86 38.36 -29.68
N GLY A 18 -4.32 38.48 -30.94
CA GLY A 18 -4.96 39.70 -31.45
C GLY A 18 -4.01 40.69 -32.13
N ASP A 19 -2.72 40.38 -32.26
CA ASP A 19 -1.78 41.19 -33.05
C ASP A 19 -1.91 40.87 -34.54
N THR A 20 -2.52 41.78 -35.30
CA THR A 20 -2.73 41.64 -36.75
C THR A 20 -1.43 41.73 -37.56
N SER A 21 -0.32 42.15 -36.95
CA SER A 21 0.97 42.35 -37.61
C SER A 21 1.76 41.06 -37.82
N VAL A 22 1.42 39.98 -37.09
CA VAL A 22 2.18 38.73 -37.10
C VAL A 22 1.22 37.54 -37.18
N LYS A 23 1.44 36.61 -38.13
CA LYS A 23 0.63 35.38 -38.25
C LYS A 23 0.89 34.36 -37.14
N ASN A 24 2.15 34.27 -36.65
CA ASN A 24 2.58 33.39 -35.57
C ASN A 24 3.40 34.20 -34.57
N GLY A 25 2.93 34.35 -33.34
CA GLY A 25 3.59 35.15 -32.32
C GLY A 25 4.68 34.37 -31.58
N LYS A 26 5.90 34.90 -31.56
CA LYS A 26 6.99 34.43 -30.69
C LYS A 26 7.03 35.31 -29.44
N TYR A 27 6.80 34.71 -28.29
CA TYR A 27 6.77 35.44 -27.02
C TYR A 27 7.86 34.94 -26.07
N ALA A 28 8.44 35.88 -25.33
CA ALA A 28 9.39 35.57 -24.27
C ALA A 28 8.67 34.90 -23.11
N ARG A 29 9.21 33.76 -22.64
CA ARG A 29 8.73 33.02 -21.49
C ARG A 29 9.87 32.91 -20.48
N LEU A 30 9.54 33.16 -19.22
CA LEU A 30 10.42 32.91 -18.09
C LEU A 30 9.80 31.79 -17.25
N THR A 31 10.52 30.70 -17.05
CA THR A 31 10.05 29.53 -16.29
C THR A 31 10.89 29.36 -15.03
N PHE A 32 10.21 29.28 -13.89
CA PHE A 32 10.79 28.97 -12.61
C PHE A 32 10.54 27.50 -12.31
N HIS A 33 11.60 26.70 -12.26
CA HIS A 33 11.54 25.31 -11.81
C HIS A 33 11.82 25.27 -10.32
N ILE A 34 10.88 24.70 -9.56
CA ILE A 34 11.00 24.49 -8.11
C ILE A 34 10.95 22.99 -7.85
N ASP A 35 12.10 22.42 -7.48
CA ASP A 35 12.19 21.01 -7.10
C ASP A 35 11.69 20.84 -5.66
N ILE A 36 10.55 20.19 -5.49
CA ILE A 36 9.96 19.89 -4.18
C ILE A 36 10.11 18.39 -3.91
N LYS A 37 10.92 18.04 -2.92
CA LYS A 37 11.01 16.66 -2.40
C LYS A 37 10.09 16.48 -1.21
N ARG A 38 9.31 15.40 -1.20
CA ARG A 38 8.50 15.00 -0.04
C ARG A 38 9.34 14.17 0.92
N GLU A 39 9.89 14.78 1.96
CA GLU A 39 10.39 14.05 3.11
C GLU A 39 9.27 13.84 4.11
N GLY A 40 8.93 12.58 4.42
CA GLY A 40 7.71 12.33 5.16
C GLY A 40 7.53 10.91 5.66
N TRP A 41 8.53 10.37 6.38
CA TRP A 41 8.35 9.10 7.11
C TRP A 41 7.10 9.15 8.02
N ARG A 42 6.84 10.31 8.64
CA ARG A 42 5.61 10.55 9.41
C ARG A 42 4.34 10.40 8.58
N SER A 43 4.31 10.97 7.37
CA SER A 43 3.17 10.85 6.46
C SER A 43 2.96 9.41 6.03
N TYR A 44 4.04 8.68 5.72
CA TYR A 44 3.99 7.25 5.41
C TYR A 44 3.29 6.46 6.53
N PHE A 45 3.77 6.54 7.77
CA PHE A 45 3.12 5.81 8.87
C PHE A 45 1.67 6.25 9.09
N ASN A 46 1.39 7.55 8.99
CA ASN A 46 0.04 8.05 9.21
C ASN A 46 -0.97 7.55 8.16
N TYR A 47 -0.51 7.31 6.93
CA TYR A 47 -1.32 6.74 5.86
C TYR A 47 -1.50 5.24 6.04
N PHE A 48 -0.44 4.49 6.28
CA PHE A 48 -0.47 3.02 6.23
C PHE A 48 -0.73 2.33 7.56
N ILE A 49 -0.86 3.07 8.67
CA ILE A 49 -1.06 2.49 10.00
C ILE A 49 -2.22 1.50 10.07
N GLY A 50 -3.35 1.79 9.42
CA GLY A 50 -4.51 0.90 9.42
C GLY A 50 -4.23 -0.45 8.72
N PHE A 51 -3.43 -0.45 7.65
CA PHE A 51 -3.01 -1.70 7.01
C PHE A 51 -2.05 -2.51 7.89
N PHE A 52 -1.13 -1.84 8.61
CA PHE A 52 -0.25 -2.54 9.57
C PHE A 52 -1.03 -3.13 10.75
N VAL A 53 -2.03 -2.41 11.25
CA VAL A 53 -2.93 -2.93 12.29
C VAL A 53 -3.73 -4.13 11.77
N ALA A 54 -4.27 -4.04 10.55
CA ALA A 54 -4.97 -5.17 9.92
C ALA A 54 -4.07 -6.40 9.76
N PHE A 55 -2.82 -6.20 9.31
CA PHE A 55 -1.83 -7.26 9.24
C PHE A 55 -1.52 -7.87 10.61
N PHE A 56 -1.36 -7.04 11.65
CA PHE A 56 -1.10 -7.52 13.01
C PHE A 56 -2.26 -8.38 13.54
N LEU A 57 -3.50 -7.93 13.35
CA LEU A 57 -4.70 -8.72 13.68
C LEU A 57 -4.72 -10.05 12.93
N CYS A 58 -4.30 -10.04 11.66
CA CYS A 58 -4.21 -11.23 10.84
C CYS A 58 -3.15 -12.22 11.37
N ALA A 59 -1.98 -11.72 11.75
CA ALA A 59 -0.93 -12.54 12.37
C ALA A 59 -1.41 -13.18 13.69
N MET A 60 -2.21 -12.45 14.49
CA MET A 60 -2.81 -12.99 15.73
C MET A 60 -3.71 -14.21 15.51
N ILE A 61 -4.31 -14.37 14.32
CA ILE A 61 -5.14 -15.55 13.98
C ILE A 61 -4.35 -16.87 14.12
N PHE A 62 -3.04 -16.83 13.86
CA PHE A 62 -2.18 -18.01 13.97
C PHE A 62 -1.74 -18.31 15.41
N PHE A 63 -1.81 -17.33 16.32
CA PHE A 63 -1.47 -17.54 17.73
C PHE A 63 -2.64 -18.09 18.56
N VAL A 64 -3.87 -17.94 18.06
CA VAL A 64 -5.07 -18.49 18.69
C VAL A 64 -5.15 -20.01 18.48
N ASP A 65 -5.68 -20.72 19.48
CA ASP A 65 -5.83 -22.17 19.40
C ASP A 65 -6.69 -22.59 18.18
N PRO A 66 -6.23 -23.56 17.37
CA PRO A 66 -6.95 -24.04 16.19
C PRO A 66 -8.38 -24.54 16.45
N GLY A 67 -8.68 -24.99 17.68
CA GLY A 67 -10.01 -25.43 18.09
C GLY A 67 -11.00 -24.29 18.30
N ASN A 68 -10.53 -23.07 18.55
CA ASN A 68 -11.40 -21.91 18.79
C ASN A 68 -11.69 -21.15 17.50
N ILE A 69 -12.56 -21.73 16.66
CA ILE A 69 -12.93 -21.15 15.36
C ILE A 69 -13.57 -19.76 15.50
N ASN A 70 -14.36 -19.54 16.56
CA ASN A 70 -15.06 -18.27 16.80
C ASN A 70 -14.08 -17.13 17.03
N ALA A 71 -13.05 -17.35 17.86
CA ALA A 71 -12.01 -16.35 18.09
C ALA A 71 -11.23 -16.01 16.81
N ARG A 72 -10.90 -17.01 15.99
CA ARG A 72 -10.20 -16.82 14.70
C ARG A 72 -11.06 -16.08 13.68
N ALA A 73 -12.36 -16.39 13.62
CA ALA A 73 -13.33 -15.69 12.78
C ALA A 73 -13.47 -14.22 13.18
N ASN A 74 -13.56 -13.92 14.48
CA ASN A 74 -13.66 -12.54 14.98
C ASN A 74 -12.40 -11.71 14.66
N LEU A 75 -11.20 -12.29 14.82
CA LEU A 75 -9.95 -11.64 14.43
C LEU A 75 -9.87 -11.39 12.93
N SER A 76 -10.32 -12.36 12.13
CA SER A 76 -10.40 -12.22 10.67
C SER A 76 -11.33 -11.07 10.27
N LEU A 77 -12.53 -11.01 10.86
CA LEU A 77 -13.49 -9.95 10.61
C LEU A 77 -12.93 -8.57 11.00
N GLY A 78 -12.26 -8.47 12.15
CA GLY A 78 -11.58 -7.26 12.59
C GLY A 78 -10.48 -6.81 11.62
N SER A 79 -9.69 -7.74 11.10
CA SER A 79 -8.64 -7.43 10.11
C SER A 79 -9.23 -6.89 8.80
N ILE A 80 -10.33 -7.49 8.32
CA ILE A 80 -11.02 -7.04 7.10
C ILE A 80 -11.56 -5.63 7.28
N PHE A 81 -12.32 -5.37 8.35
CA PHE A 81 -12.91 -4.05 8.58
C PHE A 81 -11.86 -2.97 8.78
N THR A 82 -10.75 -3.30 9.44
CA THR A 82 -9.64 -2.36 9.60
C THR A 82 -8.99 -2.02 8.25
N ALA A 83 -8.70 -3.03 7.42
CA ALA A 83 -8.10 -2.83 6.10
C ALA A 83 -9.01 -2.04 5.15
N VAL A 84 -10.29 -2.39 5.10
CA VAL A 84 -11.31 -1.72 4.28
C VAL A 84 -11.51 -0.27 4.76
N GLY A 85 -11.62 -0.06 6.07
CA GLY A 85 -11.72 1.28 6.65
C GLY A 85 -10.53 2.16 6.29
N ASN A 86 -9.30 1.63 6.39
CA ASN A 86 -8.11 2.38 6.02
C ASN A 86 -8.05 2.71 4.52
N LYS A 87 -8.45 1.76 3.66
CA LYS A 87 -8.56 1.97 2.21
C LYS A 87 -9.48 3.15 1.89
N TYR A 88 -10.69 3.20 2.46
CA TYR A 88 -11.62 4.30 2.19
C TYR A 88 -11.08 5.67 2.62
N VAL A 89 -10.41 5.73 3.78
CA VAL A 89 -9.78 6.98 4.26
C VAL A 89 -8.64 7.42 3.34
N LEU A 90 -7.89 6.48 2.76
CA LEU A 90 -6.78 6.76 1.85
C LEU A 90 -7.23 7.16 0.45
N ASP A 91 -8.23 6.47 -0.10
CA ASP A 91 -8.83 6.78 -1.41
C ASP A 91 -9.37 8.21 -1.47
N GLN A 92 -9.83 8.76 -0.33
CA GLN A 92 -10.28 10.16 -0.23
C GLN A 92 -9.13 11.18 -0.23
N LYS A 93 -7.91 10.76 0.10
CA LYS A 93 -6.75 11.65 0.24
C LYS A 93 -5.81 11.61 -0.96
N LEU A 94 -5.79 10.50 -1.70
CA LEU A 94 -4.91 10.31 -2.84
C LEU A 94 -5.70 10.45 -4.15
N PRO A 95 -5.21 11.23 -5.13
CA PRO A 95 -5.83 11.29 -6.44
C PRO A 95 -5.66 9.96 -7.17
N PHE A 96 -6.67 9.59 -7.95
CA PHE A 96 -6.60 8.41 -8.79
C PHE A 96 -5.49 8.57 -9.84
N THR A 97 -4.64 7.55 -9.96
CA THR A 97 -3.54 7.47 -10.93
C THR A 97 -3.60 6.14 -11.66
N SER A 98 -3.17 6.11 -12.92
CA SER A 98 -3.11 4.89 -13.73
C SER A 98 -1.86 4.05 -13.47
N LEU A 99 -0.87 4.60 -12.75
CA LEU A 99 0.38 3.92 -12.40
C LEU A 99 0.22 3.15 -11.10
N PHE A 100 0.83 1.96 -11.04
CA PHE A 100 0.87 1.17 -9.81
C PHE A 100 1.79 1.83 -8.78
N THR A 101 1.23 2.26 -7.66
CA THR A 101 1.95 3.00 -6.62
C THR A 101 2.30 2.13 -5.41
N LEU A 102 3.14 2.66 -4.51
CA LEU A 102 3.41 2.05 -3.20
C LEU A 102 2.11 1.80 -2.41
N TYR A 103 1.12 2.68 -2.57
CA TYR A 103 -0.19 2.52 -1.95
C TYR A 103 -0.89 1.25 -2.42
N ASP A 104 -0.93 1.02 -3.73
CA ASP A 104 -1.54 -0.16 -4.33
C ASP A 104 -0.82 -1.45 -3.90
N ALA A 105 0.52 -1.41 -3.82
CA ALA A 105 1.34 -2.52 -3.36
C ALA A 105 1.00 -2.94 -1.91
N ILE A 106 1.02 -2.00 -0.97
CA ILE A 106 0.75 -2.29 0.46
C ILE A 106 -0.70 -2.75 0.64
N GLN A 107 -1.65 -2.09 -0.04
CA GLN A 107 -3.06 -2.47 0.01
C GLN A 107 -3.26 -3.89 -0.51
N ALA A 108 -2.78 -4.20 -1.73
CA ALA A 108 -2.94 -5.50 -2.35
C ALA A 108 -2.31 -6.61 -1.50
N ALA A 109 -1.10 -6.38 -0.98
CA ALA A 109 -0.42 -7.32 -0.10
C ALA A 109 -1.22 -7.60 1.18
N THR A 110 -1.78 -6.57 1.80
CA THR A 110 -2.56 -6.70 3.05
C THR A 110 -3.84 -7.50 2.81
N PHE A 111 -4.60 -7.19 1.76
CA PHE A 111 -5.78 -7.97 1.41
C PHE A 111 -5.45 -9.42 1.03
N CYS A 112 -4.35 -9.64 0.29
CA CYS A 112 -3.89 -10.98 -0.06
C CYS A 112 -3.58 -11.82 1.18
N VAL A 113 -2.85 -11.27 2.15
CA VAL A 113 -2.51 -11.96 3.39
C VAL A 113 -3.73 -12.23 4.27
N ILE A 114 -4.71 -11.32 4.30
CA ILE A 114 -5.99 -11.56 4.98
C ILE A 114 -6.68 -12.79 4.37
N VAL A 115 -6.81 -12.85 3.06
CA VAL A 115 -7.44 -13.98 2.37
C VAL A 115 -6.66 -15.28 2.61
N LEU A 116 -5.34 -15.27 2.46
CA LEU A 116 -4.50 -16.45 2.69
C LEU A 116 -4.58 -16.95 4.14
N SER A 117 -4.68 -16.04 5.11
CA SER A 117 -4.81 -16.42 6.52
C SER A 117 -6.18 -17.00 6.84
N ILE A 118 -7.23 -16.48 6.21
CA ILE A 118 -8.59 -17.03 6.30
C ILE A 118 -8.63 -18.46 5.76
N LEU A 119 -8.11 -18.66 4.55
CA LEU A 119 -8.01 -19.99 3.94
C LEU A 119 -7.18 -20.95 4.79
N SER A 120 -6.05 -20.48 5.32
CA SER A 120 -5.17 -21.27 6.17
C SER A 120 -5.87 -21.74 7.44
N PHE A 121 -6.62 -20.87 8.14
CA PHE A 121 -7.27 -21.30 9.37
C PHE A 121 -8.40 -22.30 9.11
N ILE A 122 -9.16 -22.15 8.02
CA ILE A 122 -10.21 -23.09 7.63
C ILE A 122 -9.60 -24.47 7.38
N LEU A 123 -8.51 -24.51 6.61
CA LEU A 123 -7.80 -25.74 6.28
C LEU A 123 -7.24 -26.42 7.54
N ILE A 124 -6.68 -25.64 8.47
CA ILE A 124 -6.18 -26.15 9.75
C ILE A 124 -7.32 -26.68 10.63
N HIS A 125 -8.49 -26.05 10.61
CA HIS A 125 -9.64 -26.50 11.39
C HIS A 125 -10.16 -27.86 10.89
N ASP A 126 -10.18 -28.09 9.59
CA ASP A 126 -10.52 -29.41 9.06
C ASP A 126 -9.42 -30.43 9.33
N LEU A 127 -8.14 -30.06 9.17
CA LEU A 127 -7.01 -30.93 9.48
C LEU A 127 -6.92 -31.33 10.97
N LEU A 128 -7.47 -30.49 11.86
CA LEU A 128 -7.58 -30.79 13.28
C LEU A 128 -8.45 -32.03 13.53
N LYS A 129 -9.51 -32.22 12.73
CA LYS A 129 -10.42 -33.37 12.82
C LYS A 129 -9.72 -34.67 12.42
N ASP A 130 -8.81 -34.61 11.44
CA ASP A 130 -8.16 -35.80 10.86
C ASP A 130 -6.84 -36.19 11.53
N MET A 131 -6.00 -35.21 11.90
CA MET A 131 -4.60 -35.46 12.30
C MET A 131 -4.29 -35.16 13.78
N GLY A 132 -5.25 -34.61 14.52
CA GLY A 132 -5.11 -34.22 15.92
C GLY A 132 -4.33 -32.92 16.17
N LEU A 133 -4.43 -32.40 17.40
CA LEU A 133 -4.00 -31.05 17.79
C LEU A 133 -2.50 -30.76 17.55
N LYS A 134 -1.61 -31.73 17.80
CA LYS A 134 -0.14 -31.52 17.71
C LYS A 134 0.32 -31.25 16.27
N LYS A 135 -0.17 -32.03 15.31
CA LYS A 135 0.18 -31.88 13.88
C LYS A 135 -0.42 -30.59 13.32
N ALA A 136 -1.70 -30.32 13.62
CA ALA A 136 -2.38 -29.08 13.24
C ALA A 136 -1.65 -27.83 13.74
N ARG A 137 -1.17 -27.84 15.00
CA ARG A 137 -0.41 -26.71 15.57
C ARG A 137 0.94 -26.50 14.89
N THR A 138 1.64 -27.57 14.52
CA THR A 138 2.93 -27.48 13.83
C THR A 138 2.77 -26.89 12.43
N ILE A 139 1.76 -27.36 11.69
CA ILE A 139 1.43 -26.85 10.35
C ILE A 139 0.95 -25.40 10.42
N ASN A 140 0.14 -25.06 11.42
CA ASN A 140 -0.28 -23.68 11.69
C ASN A 140 0.92 -22.75 11.93
N GLY A 141 1.90 -23.18 12.74
CA GLY A 141 3.12 -22.40 12.97
C GLY A 141 3.96 -22.21 11.70
N LEU A 142 4.07 -23.25 10.87
CA LEU A 142 4.77 -23.18 9.59
C LEU A 142 4.08 -22.20 8.63
N LEU A 143 2.75 -22.30 8.48
CA LEU A 143 1.97 -21.39 7.64
C LEU A 143 2.06 -19.95 8.13
N ALA A 144 2.05 -19.74 9.45
CA ALA A 144 2.22 -18.42 10.04
C ALA A 144 3.56 -17.80 9.63
N VAL A 145 4.66 -18.55 9.79
CA VAL A 145 6.01 -18.07 9.42
C VAL A 145 6.09 -17.76 7.94
N ILE A 146 5.55 -18.62 7.07
CA ILE A 146 5.56 -18.41 5.61
C ILE A 146 4.78 -17.14 5.26
N ILE A 147 3.53 -17.00 5.70
CA ILE A 147 2.64 -15.89 5.33
C ILE A 147 3.19 -14.55 5.88
N VAL A 148 3.61 -14.52 7.15
CA VAL A 148 4.17 -13.33 7.78
C VAL A 148 5.47 -12.91 7.09
N THR A 149 6.37 -13.84 6.81
CA THR A 149 7.64 -13.54 6.16
C THR A 149 7.43 -13.02 4.74
N LEU A 150 6.55 -13.65 3.96
CA LEU A 150 6.21 -13.20 2.61
C LEU A 150 5.67 -11.76 2.61
N TYR A 151 4.78 -11.43 3.55
CA TYR A 151 4.26 -10.07 3.69
C TYR A 151 5.36 -9.05 4.00
N LEU A 152 6.18 -9.34 5.02
CA LEU A 152 7.23 -8.43 5.47
C LEU A 152 8.28 -8.20 4.38
N VAL A 153 8.67 -9.25 3.65
CA VAL A 153 9.60 -9.14 2.52
C VAL A 153 8.99 -8.31 1.41
N TYR A 154 7.75 -8.58 1.00
CA TYR A 154 7.10 -7.84 -0.08
C TYR A 154 6.97 -6.35 0.24
N VAL A 155 6.44 -6.00 1.42
CA VAL A 155 6.31 -4.61 1.87
C VAL A 155 7.68 -3.96 2.04
N GLY A 156 8.66 -4.68 2.59
CA GLY A 156 10.03 -4.20 2.74
C GLY A 156 10.71 -3.85 1.41
N VAL A 157 10.54 -4.68 0.38
CA VAL A 157 11.11 -4.44 -0.95
C VAL A 157 10.48 -3.22 -1.61
N TRP A 158 9.14 -3.11 -1.57
CA TRP A 158 8.44 -1.96 -2.15
C TRP A 158 8.73 -0.65 -1.43
N THR A 159 8.83 -0.68 -0.11
CA THR A 159 9.18 0.51 0.68
C THR A 159 10.62 0.96 0.41
N PHE A 160 11.57 0.03 0.30
CA PHE A 160 12.95 0.34 -0.07
C PHE A 160 13.05 0.92 -1.49
N ALA A 161 12.36 0.31 -2.46
CA ALA A 161 12.31 0.82 -3.84
C ALA A 161 11.76 2.25 -3.91
N ALA A 162 10.71 2.56 -3.13
CA ALA A 162 10.11 3.88 -3.08
C ALA A 162 10.95 4.95 -2.36
N VAL A 163 11.88 4.54 -1.47
CA VAL A 163 12.80 5.47 -0.80
C VAL A 163 14.00 5.80 -1.69
N VAL A 164 14.40 4.87 -2.57
CA VAL A 164 15.55 5.02 -3.47
C VAL A 164 15.19 5.76 -4.77
N SER A 165 13.92 5.69 -5.21
CA SER A 165 13.39 6.38 -6.39
C SER A 165 13.11 7.86 -6.15
#